data_AF-A0A949V2V2-F1
#
_entry.id   AF-A0A949V2V2-F1
#
_cell.length_a   1.000
_cell.length_b   1.000
_cell.length_c   1.000
_cell.angle_alpha   90.00
_cell.angle_beta   90.00
_cell.angle_gamma   90.00
#
_symmetry.space_group_name_H-M   'P 1'
#
loop_
_entity.id
_entity.type
_entity.pdbx_description
1 polymer ?
#
loop_
_entity_poly.entity_id
_entity_poly.type
_entity_poly.pdbx_seq_one_letter_code
_entity_poly.pdbx_strand_id
1 'polypeptide(L)'
;LDYQRGFTLIEMVMVIVIMGVVGGMVAVFMKSPIDAYFASARRAAMTDVADTTVRRMARDIRRALPNSLQTPNSQCIEFIATKAGARYRDADISPGDGTTLDFSSVDNQFNMLGSNDELPPDQRLAAGDVLVVYNLGIPGSNAYQQDNTASVTAVGTPTTTPSVETPITTTTSRTTALLLASDSKRFHVVPAQENIVSYVCSGGNLFRTTRALDALGAVTPSATCPVSGALLARNLSLCSFDYSGSDLARNALVRLVIQLTESQETVSLQQEIHMSNTP
;
A
#
# COMPACT_ATOMS: atom_id res chain seq x y z
N LEU A 1 -71.11 -33.92 32.66
CA LEU A 1 -70.44 -34.27 31.38
C LEU A 1 -70.71 -33.14 30.41
N ASP A 2 -69.64 -32.57 29.88
CA ASP A 2 -69.54 -31.21 29.35
C ASP A 2 -70.41 -30.92 28.13
N TYR A 3 -71.13 -29.80 28.18
CA TYR A 3 -71.63 -29.13 26.97
C TYR A 3 -70.43 -28.48 26.26
N GLN A 4 -69.95 -29.06 25.17
CA GLN A 4 -69.08 -28.37 24.22
C GLN A 4 -69.85 -27.18 23.63
N ARG A 5 -69.54 -25.97 24.11
CA ARG A 5 -70.04 -24.73 23.53
C ARG A 5 -69.27 -24.46 22.24
N GLY A 6 -69.93 -24.58 21.09
CA GLY A 6 -69.37 -24.18 19.80
C GLY A 6 -69.24 -22.66 19.68
N PHE A 7 -68.15 -22.22 19.05
CA PHE A 7 -67.88 -20.80 18.75
C PHE A 7 -69.01 -20.20 17.90
N THR A 8 -69.43 -18.97 18.21
CA THR A 8 -70.48 -18.29 17.41
C THR A 8 -69.86 -17.54 16.22
N LEU A 9 -70.61 -17.40 15.12
CA LEU A 9 -70.13 -16.67 13.93
C LEU A 9 -69.72 -15.23 14.26
N ILE A 10 -70.44 -14.59 15.18
CA ILE A 10 -70.13 -13.23 15.63
C ILE A 10 -68.81 -13.16 16.40
N GLU A 11 -68.48 -14.19 17.17
CA GLU A 11 -67.22 -14.31 17.90
C GLU A 11 -66.04 -14.46 16.93
N MET A 12 -66.20 -15.27 15.88
CA MET A 12 -65.17 -15.44 14.84
C MET A 12 -64.93 -14.13 14.05
N VAL A 13 -66.00 -13.41 13.68
CA VAL A 13 -65.88 -12.13 12.98
C VAL A 13 -65.19 -11.08 13.86
N MET A 14 -65.55 -11.00 15.14
CA MET A 14 -64.93 -10.06 16.08
C MET A 14 -63.43 -10.32 16.24
N VAL A 15 -63.01 -11.60 16.32
CA VAL A 15 -61.60 -11.98 16.42
C VAL A 15 -60.82 -11.56 15.17
N ILE A 16 -61.35 -11.81 13.96
CA ILE A 16 -60.68 -11.43 12.72
C ILE A 16 -60.50 -9.91 12.63
N VAL A 17 -61.53 -9.14 13.00
CA VAL A 17 -61.46 -7.67 13.00
C VAL A 17 -60.43 -7.16 14.00
N ILE A 18 -60.44 -7.67 15.24
CA ILE A 18 -59.47 -7.27 16.27
C ILE A 18 -58.05 -7.63 15.84
N MET A 19 -57.84 -8.84 15.29
CA MET A 19 -56.53 -9.27 14.81
C MET A 19 -56.04 -8.41 13.65
N GLY A 20 -56.93 -7.96 12.77
CA GLY A 20 -56.61 -7.00 11.70
C GLY A 20 -56.16 -5.64 12.23
N VAL A 21 -56.88 -5.08 13.21
CA VAL A 21 -56.52 -3.78 13.82
C VAL A 21 -55.21 -3.87 14.58
N VAL A 22 -55.05 -4.88 15.44
CA VAL A 22 -53.83 -5.08 16.23
C VAL A 22 -52.64 -5.39 15.31
N GLY A 23 -52.83 -6.25 14.32
CA GLY A 23 -51.80 -6.58 13.33
C GLY A 23 -51.34 -5.34 12.54
N GLY A 24 -52.26 -4.47 12.14
CA GLY A 24 -51.95 -3.20 11.49
C GLY A 24 -51.13 -2.27 12.38
N MET A 25 -51.48 -2.13 13.66
CA MET A 25 -50.72 -1.33 14.61
C MET A 25 -49.29 -1.89 14.79
N VAL A 26 -49.15 -3.19 15.02
CA VAL A 26 -47.84 -3.85 15.19
C VAL A 26 -46.97 -3.67 13.95
N ALA A 27 -47.52 -3.80 12.75
CA ALA A 27 -46.77 -3.64 11.50
C ALA A 27 -46.16 -2.24 11.36
N VAL A 28 -46.90 -1.19 11.73
CA VAL A 28 -46.40 0.20 11.70
C VAL A 28 -45.27 0.39 12.70
N PHE A 29 -45.40 -0.16 13.92
CA PHE A 29 -44.37 -0.04 14.95
C PHE A 29 -43.12 -0.88 14.66
N MET A 30 -43.25 -2.02 13.98
CA MET A 30 -42.11 -2.88 13.62
C MET A 30 -41.28 -2.37 12.45
N LYS A 31 -41.88 -1.60 11.54
CA LYS A 31 -41.17 -1.07 10.37
C LYS A 31 -39.97 -0.22 10.76
N SER A 32 -40.12 0.68 11.72
CA SER A 32 -39.06 1.63 12.11
C SER A 32 -37.82 0.94 12.71
N PRO A 33 -37.93 0.02 13.70
CA PRO A 33 -36.79 -0.75 14.20
C PRO A 33 -36.08 -1.58 13.12
N ILE A 34 -36.84 -2.17 12.19
CA ILE A 34 -36.27 -2.96 11.09
C ILE A 34 -35.48 -2.06 10.13
N ASP A 35 -36.06 -0.93 9.70
CA ASP A 35 -35.39 0.03 8.83
C ASP A 35 -34.13 0.61 9.51
N ALA A 36 -34.20 0.90 10.81
CA ALA A 36 -33.07 1.36 11.61
C ALA A 36 -31.96 0.30 11.71
N TYR A 37 -32.31 -0.98 11.88
CA TYR A 37 -31.35 -2.08 11.88
C TYR A 37 -30.60 -2.17 10.55
N PHE A 38 -31.30 -2.13 9.41
CA PHE A 38 -30.65 -2.16 8.10
C PHE A 38 -29.80 -0.90 7.83
N ALA A 39 -30.24 0.27 8.26
CA ALA A 39 -29.42 1.50 8.18
C ALA A 39 -28.15 1.39 9.01
N SER A 40 -28.24 0.87 10.23
CA SER A 40 -27.08 0.63 11.08
C SER A 40 -26.10 -0.38 10.45
N ALA A 41 -26.62 -1.48 9.90
CA ALA A 41 -25.81 -2.50 9.23
C ALA A 41 -25.08 -1.93 7.99
N ARG A 42 -25.76 -1.14 7.15
CA ARG A 42 -25.13 -0.50 5.98
C ARG A 42 -24.03 0.48 6.38
N ARG A 43 -24.27 1.34 7.37
CA ARG A 43 -23.25 2.27 7.88
C ARG A 43 -22.04 1.53 8.42
N ALA A 44 -22.26 0.47 9.19
CA ALA A 44 -21.17 -0.37 9.70
C ALA A 44 -20.34 -0.99 8.55
N ALA A 45 -20.99 -1.52 7.51
CA ALA A 45 -20.31 -2.07 6.35
C ALA A 45 -19.50 -1.01 5.58
N MET A 46 -20.07 0.16 5.31
CA MET A 46 -19.36 1.26 4.64
C MET A 46 -18.15 1.74 5.45
N THR A 47 -18.29 1.87 6.77
CA THR A 47 -17.18 2.24 7.67
C THR A 47 -16.09 1.18 7.69
N ASP A 48 -16.43 -0.11 7.72
CA ASP A 48 -15.45 -1.20 7.71
C ASP A 48 -14.64 -1.25 6.40
N VAL A 49 -15.32 -1.09 5.25
CA VAL A 49 -14.65 -0.97 3.95
C VAL A 49 -13.73 0.25 3.92
N ALA A 50 -14.20 1.41 4.38
CA ALA A 50 -13.40 2.62 4.44
C ALA A 50 -12.15 2.44 5.30
N ASP A 51 -12.29 1.96 6.54
CA ASP A 51 -11.19 1.79 7.49
C ASP A 51 -10.17 0.75 7.00
N THR A 52 -10.62 -0.41 6.53
CA THR A 52 -9.73 -1.46 5.99
C THR A 52 -8.95 -0.95 4.79
N THR A 53 -9.62 -0.22 3.89
CA THR A 53 -9.03 0.35 2.68
C THR A 53 -7.97 1.39 3.00
N VAL A 54 -8.27 2.33 3.90
CA VAL A 54 -7.32 3.37 4.31
C VAL A 54 -6.16 2.80 5.12
N ARG A 55 -6.40 1.86 6.03
CA ARG A 55 -5.32 1.18 6.76
C ARG A 55 -4.39 0.41 5.84
N ARG A 56 -4.93 -0.23 4.79
CA ARG A 56 -4.10 -0.89 3.76
C ARG A 56 -3.25 0.14 3.02
N MET A 57 -3.85 1.21 2.50
CA MET A 57 -3.11 2.30 1.84
C MET A 57 -2.01 2.86 2.74
N ALA A 58 -2.32 3.15 3.99
CA ALA A 58 -1.35 3.69 4.95
C ALA A 58 -0.18 2.75 5.21
N ARG A 59 -0.39 1.43 5.24
CA ARG A 59 0.70 0.47 5.39
C ARG A 59 1.59 0.42 4.15
N ASP A 60 1.01 0.40 2.97
CA ASP A 60 1.76 0.34 1.70
C ASP A 60 2.55 1.66 1.50
N ILE A 61 1.90 2.80 1.72
CA ILE A 61 2.50 4.15 1.65
C ILE A 61 3.67 4.29 2.62
N ARG A 62 3.56 3.80 3.86
CA ARG A 62 4.69 3.81 4.83
C ARG A 62 5.92 3.01 4.39
N ARG A 63 5.76 2.09 3.43
CA ARG A 63 6.85 1.32 2.81
C ARG A 63 7.29 1.89 1.47
N ALA A 64 6.86 3.09 1.11
CA ALA A 64 7.35 3.79 -0.06
C ALA A 64 8.85 4.08 0.08
N LEU A 65 9.57 3.94 -1.03
CA LEU A 65 10.94 4.40 -1.16
C LEU A 65 10.97 5.93 -0.91
N PRO A 66 11.91 6.44 -0.10
CA PRO A 66 12.09 7.88 0.08
C PRO A 66 12.15 8.61 -1.27
N ASN A 67 11.48 9.75 -1.37
CA ASN A 67 11.40 10.63 -2.55
C ASN A 67 10.82 9.97 -3.81
N SER A 68 10.07 8.87 -3.66
CA SER A 68 9.41 8.21 -4.79
C SER A 68 7.91 8.51 -4.90
N LEU A 69 7.31 9.13 -3.90
CA LEU A 69 5.87 9.35 -3.88
C LEU A 69 5.48 10.51 -4.78
N GLN A 70 4.49 10.29 -5.63
CA GLN A 70 3.99 11.26 -6.60
C GLN A 70 2.47 11.18 -6.69
N THR A 71 1.84 12.32 -6.95
CA THR A 71 0.40 12.41 -7.20
C THR A 71 0.17 12.97 -8.60
N PRO A 72 0.09 12.12 -9.65
CA PRO A 72 -0.13 12.58 -11.02
C PRO A 72 -1.39 13.46 -11.18
N ASN A 73 -2.40 13.21 -10.35
CA ASN A 73 -3.59 14.05 -10.17
C ASN A 73 -4.23 13.75 -8.80
N SER A 74 -5.29 14.49 -8.42
CA SER A 74 -5.95 14.30 -7.12
C SER A 74 -6.64 12.94 -6.94
N GLN A 75 -6.88 12.18 -8.00
CA GLN A 75 -7.49 10.84 -7.94
C GLN A 75 -6.46 9.71 -7.98
N CYS A 76 -5.16 10.04 -8.04
CA CYS A 76 -4.13 9.03 -8.00
C CYS A 76 -2.93 9.41 -7.14
N ILE A 77 -2.43 8.43 -6.41
CA ILE A 77 -1.11 8.43 -5.80
C ILE A 77 -0.32 7.21 -6.27
N GLU A 78 0.96 7.39 -6.55
CA GLU A 78 1.90 6.33 -6.91
C GLU A 78 3.24 6.47 -6.19
N PHE A 79 3.91 5.36 -5.94
CA PHE A 79 5.20 5.31 -5.28
C PHE A 79 5.95 4.02 -5.62
N ILE A 80 7.27 4.03 -5.45
CA ILE A 80 8.08 2.81 -5.53
C ILE A 80 7.97 2.11 -4.18
N ALA A 81 7.52 0.86 -4.16
CA ALA A 81 7.40 0.08 -2.92
C ALA A 81 8.75 -0.51 -2.52
N THR A 82 8.99 -0.60 -1.22
CA THR A 82 10.15 -1.29 -0.65
C THR A 82 9.68 -2.43 0.23
N LYS A 83 10.43 -3.54 0.23
CA LYS A 83 10.22 -4.64 1.16
C LYS A 83 11.21 -4.65 2.32
N ALA A 84 12.40 -4.08 2.11
CA ALA A 84 13.45 -4.02 3.11
C ALA A 84 14.38 -2.82 2.87
N GLY A 85 15.21 -2.54 3.87
CA GLY A 85 16.36 -1.65 3.75
C GLY A 85 17.52 -2.23 4.55
N ALA A 86 18.74 -2.03 4.07
CA ALA A 86 19.93 -2.62 4.65
C ALA A 86 21.12 -1.66 4.52
N ARG A 87 22.22 -2.01 5.18
CA ARG A 87 23.48 -1.27 5.06
C ARG A 87 24.46 -2.04 4.20
N TYR A 88 25.15 -1.34 3.31
CA TYR A 88 26.27 -1.90 2.59
C TYR A 88 27.57 -1.64 3.38
N ARG A 89 28.56 -2.47 3.17
CA ARG A 89 29.90 -2.29 3.71
C ARG A 89 30.61 -1.13 3.00
N ASP A 90 31.26 -0.27 3.78
CA ASP A 90 31.91 0.97 3.31
C ASP A 90 33.44 0.86 3.22
N ALA A 91 34.02 -0.24 3.69
CA ALA A 91 35.46 -0.46 3.62
C ALA A 91 35.80 -1.97 3.62
N ASP A 92 36.81 -2.30 2.83
CA ASP A 92 37.30 -3.66 2.67
C ASP A 92 37.90 -4.15 3.98
N ILE A 93 37.77 -5.44 4.26
CA ILE A 93 38.44 -6.10 5.40
C ILE A 93 39.93 -6.21 5.11
N SER A 94 40.27 -6.52 3.86
CA SER A 94 41.63 -6.61 3.33
C SER A 94 41.70 -5.93 1.97
N PRO A 95 42.79 -5.22 1.63
CA PRO A 95 42.86 -4.46 0.38
C PRO A 95 42.48 -5.29 -0.85
N GLY A 96 41.42 -4.90 -1.54
CA GLY A 96 40.97 -5.55 -2.77
C GLY A 96 40.19 -6.85 -2.55
N ASP A 97 39.60 -7.06 -1.37
CA ASP A 97 38.72 -8.21 -1.13
C ASP A 97 37.35 -8.10 -1.83
N GLY A 98 37.02 -6.92 -2.38
CA GLY A 98 35.80 -6.69 -3.16
C GLY A 98 34.53 -6.78 -2.34
N THR A 99 34.61 -6.52 -1.02
CA THR A 99 33.45 -6.59 -0.13
C THR A 99 32.76 -5.24 0.07
N THR A 100 33.42 -4.13 -0.26
CA THR A 100 32.85 -2.78 -0.24
C THR A 100 32.08 -2.47 -1.49
N LEU A 101 31.03 -1.65 -1.37
CA LEU A 101 30.40 -1.05 -2.53
C LEU A 101 31.19 0.19 -2.98
N ASP A 102 31.90 0.09 -4.09
CA ASP A 102 32.68 1.18 -4.69
C ASP A 102 31.82 2.03 -5.65
N PHE A 103 31.78 3.34 -5.38
CA PHE A 103 31.05 4.33 -6.20
C PHE A 103 31.97 5.02 -7.23
N SER A 104 33.27 4.76 -7.20
CA SER A 104 34.27 5.38 -8.10
C SER A 104 34.54 4.58 -9.37
N SER A 105 34.14 3.30 -9.39
CA SER A 105 34.32 2.40 -10.52
C SER A 105 33.06 1.54 -10.74
N VAL A 106 33.06 0.72 -11.80
CA VAL A 106 31.96 -0.21 -12.02
C VAL A 106 32.08 -1.33 -11.00
N ASP A 107 31.16 -1.35 -10.05
CA ASP A 107 31.07 -2.37 -9.03
C ASP A 107 29.73 -3.12 -9.15
N ASN A 108 29.81 -4.44 -9.04
CA ASN A 108 28.68 -5.34 -9.11
C ASN A 108 28.63 -6.34 -7.95
N GLN A 109 29.53 -6.22 -6.98
CA GLN A 109 29.59 -7.11 -5.83
C GLN A 109 29.92 -6.34 -4.57
N PHE A 110 29.12 -6.53 -3.53
CA PHE A 110 29.38 -5.91 -2.23
C PHE A 110 28.75 -6.74 -1.13
N ASN A 111 29.16 -6.51 0.11
CA ASN A 111 28.56 -7.15 1.27
C ASN A 111 27.47 -6.26 1.89
N MET A 112 26.30 -6.85 2.09
CA MET A 112 25.29 -6.34 3.01
C MET A 112 25.70 -6.68 4.45
N LEU A 113 25.60 -5.71 5.36
CA LEU A 113 25.77 -5.95 6.79
C LEU A 113 24.56 -6.72 7.34
N GLY A 114 24.81 -7.85 8.00
CA GLY A 114 23.79 -8.76 8.53
C GLY A 114 23.52 -9.98 7.64
N SER A 115 22.77 -10.94 8.19
CA SER A 115 22.38 -12.17 7.51
C SER A 115 21.03 -12.01 6.79
N ASN A 116 21.02 -12.22 5.48
CA ASN A 116 19.77 -12.28 4.72
C ASN A 116 18.88 -13.45 5.15
N ASP A 117 19.46 -14.56 5.58
CA ASP A 117 18.71 -15.75 6.00
C ASP A 117 17.96 -15.54 7.32
N GLU A 118 18.42 -14.60 8.15
CA GLU A 118 17.77 -14.25 9.41
C GLU A 118 16.65 -13.21 9.24
N LEU A 119 16.56 -12.56 8.07
CA LEU A 119 15.45 -11.65 7.79
C LEU A 119 14.13 -12.41 7.66
N PRO A 120 12.99 -11.78 8.04
CA PRO A 120 11.67 -12.32 7.75
C PRO A 120 11.53 -12.69 6.26
N PRO A 121 10.87 -13.79 5.89
CA PRO A 121 10.79 -14.27 4.51
C PRO A 121 10.30 -13.21 3.49
N ASP A 122 9.42 -12.31 3.90
CA ASP A 122 8.89 -11.21 3.08
C ASP A 122 9.89 -10.07 2.87
N GLN A 123 10.97 -10.02 3.65
CA GLN A 123 12.02 -8.99 3.62
C GLN A 123 13.35 -9.50 3.05
N ARG A 124 13.50 -10.82 2.89
CA ARG A 124 14.72 -11.41 2.32
C ARG A 124 14.95 -10.88 0.91
N LEU A 125 16.19 -10.50 0.63
CA LEU A 125 16.67 -10.19 -0.70
C LEU A 125 16.73 -11.49 -1.51
N ALA A 126 16.38 -11.38 -2.78
CA ALA A 126 16.41 -12.46 -3.76
C ALA A 126 16.82 -11.92 -5.14
N ALA A 127 17.25 -12.82 -6.02
CA ALA A 127 17.49 -12.47 -7.41
C ALA A 127 16.22 -11.89 -8.07
N GLY A 128 16.40 -10.83 -8.87
CA GLY A 128 15.32 -10.06 -9.49
C GLY A 128 14.85 -8.86 -8.69
N ASP A 129 15.19 -8.74 -7.40
CA ASP A 129 14.95 -7.51 -6.65
C ASP A 129 15.77 -6.35 -7.21
N VAL A 130 15.32 -5.13 -6.97
CA VAL A 130 16.03 -3.91 -7.36
C VAL A 130 16.53 -3.19 -6.11
N LEU A 131 17.83 -2.96 -6.04
CA LEU A 131 18.46 -2.15 -5.01
C LEU A 131 18.40 -0.69 -5.42
N VAL A 132 18.18 0.18 -4.44
CA VAL A 132 18.20 1.63 -4.64
C VAL A 132 19.06 2.26 -3.57
N VAL A 133 20.06 3.05 -3.98
CA VAL A 133 20.90 3.81 -3.03
C VAL A 133 20.58 5.30 -3.15
N TYR A 134 20.37 5.93 -2.01
CA TYR A 134 20.34 7.39 -1.87
C TYR A 134 19.33 8.12 -2.78
N ASN A 135 18.08 7.62 -2.90
CA ASN A 135 17.07 8.23 -3.78
C ASN A 135 16.66 9.64 -3.33
N LEU A 136 17.04 10.64 -4.13
CA LEU A 136 16.74 12.05 -3.88
C LEU A 136 15.54 12.55 -4.71
N GLY A 137 15.11 11.80 -5.73
CA GLY A 137 14.03 12.23 -6.63
C GLY A 137 14.46 13.26 -7.68
N ILE A 138 15.76 13.60 -7.75
CA ILE A 138 16.34 14.55 -8.70
C ILE A 138 17.13 13.82 -9.79
N PRO A 139 17.37 14.44 -10.96
CA PRO A 139 18.21 13.85 -12.00
C PRO A 139 19.58 13.42 -11.47
N GLY A 140 20.01 12.21 -11.80
CA GLY A 140 21.25 11.60 -11.29
C GLY A 140 21.10 10.88 -9.94
N SER A 141 19.94 10.99 -9.27
CA SER A 141 19.57 10.17 -8.12
C SER A 141 18.04 10.02 -8.01
N ASN A 142 17.46 9.47 -9.07
CA ASN A 142 16.04 9.20 -9.18
C ASN A 142 15.79 7.76 -9.65
N ALA A 143 15.13 6.98 -8.79
CA ALA A 143 14.87 5.57 -9.02
C ALA A 143 13.86 5.32 -10.16
N TYR A 144 12.97 6.27 -10.48
CA TYR A 144 12.12 6.16 -11.68
C TYR A 144 12.94 6.28 -12.97
N GLN A 145 14.02 7.06 -12.94
CA GLN A 145 14.93 7.22 -14.07
C GLN A 145 16.03 6.15 -14.08
N GLN A 146 16.09 5.30 -13.05
CA GLN A 146 17.12 4.28 -12.84
C GLN A 146 18.54 4.84 -12.69
N ASP A 147 18.65 6.10 -12.24
CA ASP A 147 19.93 6.78 -12.02
C ASP A 147 20.68 6.27 -10.77
N ASN A 148 20.03 5.47 -9.94
CA ASN A 148 20.56 4.99 -8.67
C ASN A 148 19.99 3.62 -8.28
N THR A 149 19.72 2.78 -9.28
CA THR A 149 19.16 1.44 -9.11
C THR A 149 20.03 0.35 -9.71
N ALA A 150 20.13 -0.80 -9.04
CA ALA A 150 20.82 -1.99 -9.54
C ALA A 150 19.98 -3.26 -9.32
N SER A 151 19.86 -4.13 -10.33
CA SER A 151 19.12 -5.39 -10.18
C SER A 151 19.99 -6.46 -9.50
N VAL A 152 19.45 -7.15 -8.50
CA VAL A 152 20.12 -8.26 -7.81
C VAL A 152 20.13 -9.49 -8.71
N THR A 153 21.31 -10.04 -8.97
CA THR A 153 21.49 -11.26 -9.77
C THR A 153 21.74 -12.49 -8.90
N ALA A 154 22.37 -12.31 -7.73
CA ALA A 154 22.57 -13.37 -6.76
C ALA A 154 22.68 -12.82 -5.33
N VAL A 155 22.27 -13.64 -4.37
CA VAL A 155 22.48 -13.43 -2.94
C VAL A 155 23.30 -14.61 -2.43
N GLY A 156 24.51 -14.32 -1.94
CA GLY A 156 25.46 -15.32 -1.44
C GLY A 156 25.09 -15.82 -0.05
N THR A 157 25.77 -16.88 0.38
CA THR A 157 25.65 -17.39 1.75
C THR A 157 26.26 -16.41 2.75
N PRO A 158 25.61 -16.14 3.89
CA PRO A 158 26.17 -15.25 4.90
C PRO A 158 27.56 -15.70 5.36
N THR A 159 28.52 -14.78 5.36
CA THR A 159 29.85 -14.97 5.97
C THR A 159 29.77 -14.62 7.46
N THR A 160 30.60 -15.24 8.30
CA THR A 160 30.58 -15.02 9.76
C THR A 160 31.88 -14.45 10.32
N THR A 161 32.86 -14.17 9.45
CA THR A 161 34.18 -13.66 9.83
C THR A 161 34.56 -12.52 8.88
N PRO A 162 34.88 -11.31 9.37
CA PRO A 162 35.00 -10.87 10.77
C PRO A 162 33.64 -10.54 11.44
N SER A 163 32.57 -10.43 10.67
CA SER A 163 31.20 -10.11 11.10
C SER A 163 30.19 -10.86 10.23
N VAL A 164 28.93 -10.92 10.67
CA VAL A 164 27.85 -11.54 9.88
C VAL A 164 27.46 -10.63 8.74
N GLU A 165 27.68 -11.09 7.50
CA GLU A 165 27.41 -10.31 6.28
C GLU A 165 26.91 -11.19 5.16
N THR A 166 26.14 -10.62 4.24
CA THR A 166 25.64 -11.34 3.08
C THR A 166 26.24 -10.76 1.81
N PRO A 167 27.00 -11.54 1.02
CA PRO A 167 27.46 -11.11 -0.29
C PRO A 167 26.27 -10.88 -1.24
N ILE A 168 26.24 -9.76 -1.92
CA ILE A 168 25.22 -9.39 -2.90
C ILE A 168 25.90 -9.19 -4.25
N THR A 169 25.37 -9.80 -5.30
CA THR A 169 25.80 -9.56 -6.68
C THR A 169 24.67 -8.89 -7.45
N THR A 170 25.01 -7.87 -8.24
CA THR A 170 24.07 -7.11 -9.05
C THR A 170 24.43 -7.16 -10.53
N THR A 171 23.58 -6.60 -11.39
CA THR A 171 23.86 -6.44 -12.82
C THR A 171 24.99 -5.45 -13.06
N THR A 172 25.97 -5.83 -13.89
CA THR A 172 27.06 -4.95 -14.34
C THR A 172 26.52 -3.95 -15.38
N SER A 173 26.16 -2.73 -14.97
CA SER A 173 25.83 -1.66 -15.92
C SER A 173 26.88 -0.56 -15.87
N ARG A 174 27.50 -0.33 -17.05
CA ARG A 174 28.58 0.65 -17.28
C ARG A 174 28.10 2.11 -17.23
N THR A 175 26.82 2.32 -16.91
CA THR A 175 26.19 3.63 -16.77
C THR A 175 25.27 3.59 -15.55
N THR A 176 25.57 4.46 -14.58
CA THR A 176 24.67 5.05 -13.56
C THR A 176 24.16 4.28 -12.34
N ALA A 177 24.36 2.98 -12.12
CA ALA A 177 23.49 2.31 -11.14
C ALA A 177 23.58 2.78 -9.66
N LEU A 178 24.73 3.19 -9.12
CA LEU A 178 24.83 3.76 -7.76
C LEU A 178 25.97 4.78 -7.78
N LEU A 179 25.68 6.04 -8.13
CA LEU A 179 26.71 7.06 -8.31
C LEU A 179 26.96 7.91 -7.06
N LEU A 180 26.00 7.93 -6.14
CA LEU A 180 26.08 8.71 -4.92
C LEU A 180 25.98 7.79 -3.71
N ALA A 181 27.03 7.80 -2.90
CA ALA A 181 27.02 7.08 -1.63
C ALA A 181 26.02 7.73 -0.67
N SER A 182 25.13 6.91 -0.10
CA SER A 182 24.35 7.32 1.08
C SER A 182 25.31 7.58 2.26
N ASP A 183 25.21 8.75 2.90
CA ASP A 183 25.99 9.10 4.09
C ASP A 183 25.80 8.08 5.22
N SER A 184 24.58 7.53 5.33
CA SER A 184 24.25 6.50 6.32
C SER A 184 24.58 5.07 5.89
N LYS A 185 25.22 4.91 4.72
CA LYS A 185 25.61 3.64 4.08
C LYS A 185 24.45 2.68 3.90
N ARG A 186 23.27 3.23 3.54
CA ARG A 186 22.02 2.48 3.35
C ARG A 186 21.68 2.27 1.89
N PHE A 187 20.99 1.17 1.64
CA PHE A 187 20.25 0.91 0.42
C PHE A 187 18.86 0.38 0.75
N HIS A 188 17.93 0.57 -0.18
CA HIS A 188 16.56 0.08 -0.10
C HIS A 188 16.35 -1.05 -1.10
N VAL A 189 15.44 -1.97 -0.79
CA VAL A 189 15.15 -3.14 -1.62
C VAL A 189 13.72 -3.03 -2.13
N VAL A 190 13.60 -2.88 -3.44
CA VAL A 190 12.35 -2.88 -4.20
C VAL A 190 12.08 -4.32 -4.66
N PRO A 191 10.92 -4.90 -4.35
CA PRO A 191 10.63 -6.29 -4.70
C PRO A 191 10.45 -6.48 -6.21
N ALA A 192 10.96 -7.59 -6.73
CA ALA A 192 10.92 -7.92 -8.17
C ALA A 192 9.53 -7.90 -8.82
N GLN A 193 8.49 -8.23 -8.05
CA GLN A 193 7.12 -8.43 -8.55
C GLN A 193 6.22 -7.19 -8.35
N GLU A 194 6.64 -6.24 -7.52
CA GLU A 194 5.79 -5.14 -7.05
C GLU A 194 6.61 -3.86 -6.91
N ASN A 195 7.19 -3.39 -8.02
CA ASN A 195 8.09 -2.25 -7.95
C ASN A 195 7.36 -0.94 -7.67
N ILE A 196 6.39 -0.59 -8.51
CA ILE A 196 5.61 0.64 -8.36
C ILE A 196 4.17 0.27 -8.03
N VAL A 197 3.67 0.83 -6.93
CA VAL A 197 2.29 0.66 -6.48
C VAL A 197 1.56 1.97 -6.75
N SER A 198 0.37 1.88 -7.34
CA SER A 198 -0.52 3.03 -7.51
C SER A 198 -1.91 2.74 -6.95
N TYR A 199 -2.49 3.75 -6.32
CA TYR A 199 -3.90 3.77 -5.91
C TYR A 199 -4.64 4.78 -6.76
N VAL A 200 -5.71 4.34 -7.41
CA VAL A 200 -6.45 5.18 -8.36
C VAL A 200 -7.95 5.09 -8.14
N CYS A 201 -8.58 6.25 -8.09
CA CYS A 201 -10.02 6.39 -8.03
C CYS A 201 -10.59 6.63 -9.42
N SER A 202 -11.47 5.74 -9.87
CA SER A 202 -12.08 5.79 -11.20
C SER A 202 -13.46 5.13 -11.21
N GLY A 203 -14.45 5.83 -11.79
CA GLY A 203 -15.81 5.30 -11.94
C GLY A 203 -16.49 4.90 -10.61
N GLY A 204 -16.25 5.66 -9.53
CA GLY A 204 -16.79 5.35 -8.21
C GLY A 204 -16.12 4.17 -7.49
N ASN A 205 -14.95 3.74 -7.98
CA ASN A 205 -14.19 2.62 -7.44
C ASN A 205 -12.75 3.04 -7.11
N LEU A 206 -12.16 2.41 -6.10
CA LEU A 206 -10.73 2.53 -5.81
C LEU A 206 -10.04 1.23 -6.21
N PHE A 207 -9.01 1.36 -7.05
CA PHE A 207 -8.16 0.27 -7.49
C PHE A 207 -6.77 0.41 -6.90
N ARG A 208 -6.12 -0.72 -6.66
CA ARG A 208 -4.68 -0.83 -6.39
C ARG A 208 -4.03 -1.59 -7.52
N THR A 209 -3.11 -0.93 -8.21
CA THR A 209 -2.37 -1.48 -9.34
C THR A 209 -0.88 -1.55 -9.03
N THR A 210 -0.17 -2.40 -9.77
CA THR A 210 1.28 -2.56 -9.68
C THR A 210 1.87 -2.52 -11.07
N ARG A 211 3.03 -1.88 -11.22
CA ARG A 211 3.82 -1.91 -12.47
C ARG A 211 5.29 -2.20 -12.16
N ALA A 212 5.96 -2.84 -13.11
CA ALA A 212 7.39 -3.10 -13.02
C ALA A 212 8.20 -1.80 -13.17
N LEU A 213 9.39 -1.78 -12.56
CA LEU A 213 10.43 -0.82 -12.90
C LEU A 213 11.11 -1.39 -14.15
N ASP A 214 10.95 -0.76 -15.32
CA ASP A 214 11.44 -1.33 -16.59
C ASP A 214 12.97 -1.38 -16.62
N ALA A 215 13.58 -2.56 -16.72
CA ALA A 215 15.03 -2.75 -16.71
C ALA A 215 15.80 -2.05 -17.85
N LEU A 216 15.12 -1.46 -18.85
CA LEU A 216 15.72 -0.87 -20.04
C LEU A 216 15.30 0.59 -20.32
N GLY A 217 14.63 1.27 -19.39
CA GLY A 217 14.24 2.66 -19.62
C GLY A 217 13.67 3.37 -18.41
N ALA A 218 13.85 4.70 -18.39
CA ALA A 218 13.17 5.58 -17.48
C ALA A 218 11.67 5.28 -17.46
N VAL A 219 11.14 4.91 -16.29
CA VAL A 219 9.70 4.84 -16.09
C VAL A 219 9.21 6.28 -16.00
N THR A 220 8.64 6.80 -17.07
CA THR A 220 7.92 8.06 -16.99
C THR A 220 6.76 7.86 -16.01
N PRO A 221 6.64 8.71 -14.97
CA PRO A 221 5.47 8.72 -14.13
C PRO A 221 4.24 8.81 -15.04
N SER A 222 3.32 7.86 -14.90
CA SER A 222 2.16 7.85 -15.78
C SER A 222 1.34 9.12 -15.50
N ALA A 223 1.05 9.92 -16.54
CA ALA A 223 0.17 11.08 -16.42
C ALA A 223 -1.21 10.70 -15.84
N THR A 224 -1.61 9.43 -16.00
CA THR A 224 -2.78 8.81 -15.35
C THR A 224 -2.42 7.40 -14.89
N CYS A 225 -2.82 7.06 -13.67
CA CYS A 225 -2.51 5.76 -13.10
C CYS A 225 -3.37 4.64 -13.68
N PRO A 226 -2.82 3.42 -13.84
CA PRO A 226 -3.57 2.30 -14.40
C PRO A 226 -4.75 1.87 -13.51
N VAL A 227 -5.93 1.68 -14.12
CA VAL A 227 -7.16 1.24 -13.43
C VAL A 227 -7.44 -0.26 -13.55
N SER A 228 -6.47 -1.04 -14.04
CA SER A 228 -6.59 -2.50 -14.27
C SER A 228 -6.32 -3.36 -13.03
N GLY A 229 -6.10 -2.73 -11.87
CA GLY A 229 -5.67 -3.39 -10.64
C GLY A 229 -6.80 -4.04 -9.83
N ALA A 230 -6.43 -4.52 -8.64
CA ALA A 230 -7.38 -5.10 -7.69
C ALA A 230 -8.33 -4.02 -7.14
N LEU A 231 -9.62 -4.33 -7.09
CA LEU A 231 -10.64 -3.44 -6.53
C LEU A 231 -10.60 -3.49 -5.00
N LEU A 232 -10.50 -2.31 -4.36
CA LEU A 232 -10.45 -2.18 -2.90
C LEU A 232 -11.73 -1.63 -2.29
N ALA A 233 -12.36 -0.67 -2.95
CA ALA A 233 -13.62 -0.08 -2.49
C ALA A 233 -14.52 0.26 -3.68
N ARG A 234 -15.83 0.20 -3.46
CA ARG A 234 -16.90 0.58 -4.40
C ARG A 234 -17.71 1.74 -3.81
N ASN A 235 -18.57 2.33 -4.65
CA ASN A 235 -19.52 3.38 -4.25
C ASN A 235 -18.85 4.64 -3.69
N LEU A 236 -17.67 4.98 -4.21
CA LEU A 236 -16.99 6.21 -3.84
C LEU A 236 -17.71 7.41 -4.47
N SER A 237 -18.18 8.31 -3.62
CA SER A 237 -18.72 9.62 -4.02
C SER A 237 -17.67 10.72 -4.01
N LEU A 238 -16.62 10.56 -3.18
CA LEU A 238 -15.43 11.39 -3.17
C LEU A 238 -14.21 10.51 -2.96
N CYS A 239 -13.13 10.83 -3.66
CA CYS A 239 -11.81 10.32 -3.39
C CYS A 239 -10.83 11.45 -3.67
N SER A 240 -9.83 11.65 -2.83
CA SER A 240 -8.77 12.59 -3.12
C SER A 240 -7.49 12.23 -2.38
N PHE A 241 -6.38 12.34 -3.10
CA PHE A 241 -5.04 12.30 -2.57
C PHE A 241 -4.44 13.70 -2.66
N ASP A 242 -3.77 14.10 -1.59
CA ASP A 242 -2.99 15.32 -1.51
C ASP A 242 -1.66 14.98 -0.85
N TYR A 243 -0.58 15.33 -1.52
CA TYR A 243 0.77 15.04 -1.07
C TYR A 243 1.54 16.35 -0.91
N SER A 244 1.97 16.61 0.32
CA SER A 244 2.85 17.72 0.63
C SER A 244 4.19 17.17 1.12
N GLY A 245 5.08 16.87 0.18
CA GLY A 245 6.50 16.65 0.44
C GLY A 245 7.31 17.69 -0.31
N SER A 246 8.18 18.43 0.38
CA SER A 246 9.24 19.17 -0.27
C SER A 246 10.49 18.29 -0.31
N ASP A 247 11.30 18.44 -1.37
CA ASP A 247 12.51 17.64 -1.64
C ASP A 247 13.57 17.70 -0.50
N LEU A 248 13.40 18.61 0.46
CA LEU A 248 14.33 18.85 1.58
C LEU A 248 13.77 18.42 2.95
N ALA A 249 12.51 18.02 3.05
CA ALA A 249 11.91 17.57 4.30
C ALA A 249 12.15 16.07 4.51
N ARG A 250 12.77 15.70 5.63
CA ARG A 250 12.96 14.30 6.06
C ARG A 250 11.66 13.58 6.40
N ASN A 251 10.54 14.29 6.40
CA ASN A 251 9.20 13.77 6.64
C ASN A 251 8.30 14.22 5.49
N ALA A 252 7.44 13.31 5.04
CA ALA A 252 6.42 13.60 4.04
C ALA A 252 5.03 13.32 4.60
N LEU A 253 4.02 14.08 4.15
CA LEU A 253 2.64 13.92 4.57
C LEU A 253 1.75 13.64 3.35
N VAL A 254 1.02 12.54 3.43
CA VAL A 254 -0.07 12.24 2.49
C VAL A 254 -1.39 12.41 3.21
N ARG A 255 -2.25 13.27 2.70
CA ARG A 255 -3.64 13.40 3.12
C ARG A 255 -4.52 12.66 2.13
N LEU A 256 -5.31 11.73 2.65
CA LEU A 256 -6.28 10.95 1.91
C LEU A 256 -7.69 11.26 2.42
N VAL A 257 -8.60 11.55 1.50
CA VAL A 257 -10.04 11.70 1.78
C VAL A 257 -10.81 10.71 0.91
N ILE A 258 -11.65 9.88 1.54
CA ILE A 258 -12.60 9.02 0.83
C ILE A 258 -14.01 9.23 1.39
N GLN A 259 -15.01 9.21 0.52
CA GLN A 259 -16.42 9.16 0.88
C GLN A 259 -17.10 8.02 0.14
N LEU A 260 -17.82 7.18 0.88
CA LEU A 260 -18.66 6.12 0.33
C LEU A 260 -20.12 6.53 0.50
N THR A 261 -20.92 6.38 -0.55
CA THR A 261 -22.36 6.68 -0.52
C THR A 261 -23.17 5.48 -0.97
N GLU A 262 -24.07 5.01 -0.11
CA GLU A 262 -24.99 3.90 -0.40
C GLU A 262 -26.40 4.22 0.11
N SER A 263 -27.42 4.06 -0.73
CA SER A 263 -28.83 4.32 -0.35
C SER A 263 -29.08 5.69 0.31
N GLN A 264 -28.42 6.74 -0.20
CA GLN A 264 -28.43 8.13 0.33
C GLN A 264 -27.75 8.33 1.70
N GLU A 265 -27.05 7.32 2.22
CA GLU A 265 -26.20 7.46 3.39
C GLU A 265 -24.75 7.64 2.94
N THR A 266 -24.04 8.60 3.53
CA THR A 266 -22.63 8.88 3.20
C THR A 266 -21.76 8.72 4.43
N VAL A 267 -20.66 7.98 4.29
CA VAL A 267 -19.57 7.89 5.28
C VAL A 267 -18.34 8.58 4.71
N SER A 268 -17.74 9.48 5.47
CA SER A 268 -16.52 10.19 5.11
C SER A 268 -15.38 9.79 6.04
N LEU A 269 -14.22 9.48 5.47
CA LEU A 269 -13.00 9.20 6.21
C LEU A 269 -11.87 10.06 5.65
N GLN A 270 -11.16 10.74 6.54
CA GLN A 270 -9.93 11.46 6.25
C GLN A 270 -8.81 10.83 7.06
N GLN A 271 -7.67 10.59 6.42
CA GLN A 271 -6.48 10.11 7.10
C GLN A 271 -5.23 10.83 6.59
N GLU A 272 -4.38 11.17 7.56
CA GLU A 272 -3.05 11.71 7.33
C GLU A 272 -2.01 10.61 7.59
N ILE A 273 -1.15 10.39 6.62
CA ILE A 273 -0.12 9.36 6.65
C ILE A 273 1.22 10.07 6.62
N HIS A 274 1.92 10.00 7.75
CA HIS A 274 3.30 10.45 7.86
C HIS A 274 4.23 9.35 7.33
N MET A 275 5.23 9.76 6.56
CA MET A 275 6.29 8.89 6.07
C MET A 275 7.67 9.47 6.37
N SER A 276 8.64 8.60 6.57
CA SER A 276 10.04 8.99 6.61
C SER A 276 10.56 9.12 5.19
N ASN A 277 11.20 10.26 4.92
CA ASN A 277 11.78 10.60 3.64
C ASN A 277 13.31 10.70 3.72
N THR A 278 13.92 9.79 4.51
CA THR A 278 15.38 9.72 4.67
C THR A 278 15.97 8.66 3.74
N PRO A 279 16.68 9.07 2.68
CA PRO A 279 17.28 8.17 1.69
C PRO A 279 18.55 7.46 2.17
#